data_AF-A0A8J4F4E2-F1
#
_entry.id   AF-A0A8J4F4E2-F1
#
_cell.length_a   1.000
_cell.length_b   1.000
_cell.length_c   1.000
_cell.angle_alpha   90.00
_cell.angle_beta   90.00
_cell.angle_gamma   90.00
#
_symmetry.space_group_name_H-M   'P 1'
#
loop_
_entity.id
_entity.type
_entity.pdbx_description
1 polymer ?
#
loop_
_entity_poly.entity_id
_entity_poly.type
_entity_poly.pdbx_seq_one_letter_code
_entity_poly.pdbx_strand_id
1 'polypeptide(L)'
;MLLLSRQRVASIERRPSGHILPSCLRRRCSAHATETGGKQKAAVVGNGLTGKDVIVRYYEAYNSGDLDTIASLLAPEVSYHDMTYEEPLIGRDKVVKFLKKVRRLMPGDLKFVIEDVTTGDPRAVGITWHAESGEGVVLPFSRGCSFYTLNPQGQITTARDVVESVIKPGDTTLKVLNAVTPVIRRLGPAADLSALSRLPLASAAVWAFYAGYSAYIMLGSSAPGVPVYATPPEVLTEVFYESLNFFYVNIGLSALGLSPVPSVPCPPVSEAVFNFVNAWSLMALPYMLADGRSRKLGGAKRVVAWWTGIMFLTNVFYIPYLAQRAAPEPPATPGALPPTPPANSPLPGWAPAFGATSLTVGLLSIGWALAARPEYGGLAERLSYFLETFNSNRAFYAFIVDSGLYCIWQAVLMEDAPARYRFVPFFGMAAHLITGGRAKTEDEEGL
;
A
#
# COMPACT_ATOMS: atom_id res chain seq x y z
N MET A 1 50.73 47.39 19.67
CA MET A 1 50.87 48.17 18.43
C MET A 1 49.47 48.64 18.06
N LEU A 2 49.22 49.92 18.35
CA LEU A 2 48.26 50.88 17.79
C LEU A 2 46.98 50.38 17.08
N LEU A 3 45.81 51.03 17.19
CA LEU A 3 45.26 52.08 18.05
C LEU A 3 43.78 52.24 17.60
N LEU A 4 42.87 52.43 18.56
CA LEU A 4 41.69 53.31 18.56
C LEU A 4 40.85 53.56 17.28
N SER A 5 39.53 53.34 17.42
CA SER A 5 38.56 54.43 17.29
C SER A 5 37.23 54.12 18.01
N ARG A 6 36.89 54.96 18.99
CA ARG A 6 35.58 55.05 19.65
C ARG A 6 34.62 55.79 18.72
N GLN A 7 33.33 55.43 18.73
CA GLN A 7 32.28 56.40 19.01
C GLN A 7 30.98 55.73 19.44
N ARG A 8 30.27 56.43 20.31
CA ARG A 8 29.11 56.04 21.09
C ARG A 8 27.95 56.95 20.65
N VAL A 9 26.71 56.47 20.85
CA VAL A 9 25.44 57.22 20.96
C VAL A 9 24.68 57.50 19.65
N ALA A 10 23.47 56.91 19.54
CA ALA A 10 22.21 57.65 19.46
C ALA A 10 21.01 56.70 19.52
N SER A 11 20.19 56.91 20.57
CA SER A 11 18.84 56.36 20.72
C SER A 11 17.92 56.96 19.66
N ILE A 12 17.12 56.12 18.98
CA ILE A 12 15.98 56.57 18.17
C ILE A 12 14.76 55.73 18.57
N GLU A 13 13.87 56.36 19.33
CA GLU A 13 12.47 55.96 19.49
C GLU A 13 11.79 55.87 18.12
N ARG A 14 11.12 54.74 17.84
CA ARG A 14 10.14 54.66 16.74
C ARG A 14 8.74 54.48 17.33
N ARG A 15 7.89 55.47 17.08
CA ARG A 15 6.43 55.40 17.23
C ARG A 15 5.86 54.30 16.30
N PRO A 16 4.78 53.60 16.68
CA PRO A 16 4.16 52.60 15.83
C PRO A 16 3.19 53.25 14.83
N SER A 17 3.43 53.04 13.54
CA SER A 17 2.49 53.33 12.46
C SER A 17 1.48 52.18 12.37
N GLY A 18 0.19 52.51 12.51
CA GLY A 18 -0.90 51.56 12.39
C GLY A 18 -1.05 51.02 10.96
N HIS A 19 -1.16 49.70 10.86
CA HIS A 19 -1.83 49.03 9.74
C HIS A 19 -2.87 48.07 10.31
N ILE A 20 -4.12 48.33 9.91
CA ILE A 20 -5.34 47.60 10.26
C ILE A 20 -5.32 46.27 9.49
N LEU A 21 -5.38 45.15 10.20
CA LEU A 21 -5.66 43.81 9.66
C LEU A 21 -7.04 43.37 10.17
N PRO A 22 -7.90 42.78 9.32
CA PRO A 22 -9.28 42.46 9.68
C PRO A 22 -9.37 41.28 10.65
N SER A 23 -10.32 41.41 11.58
CA SER A 23 -10.69 40.51 12.65
C SER A 23 -11.20 39.15 12.14
N CYS A 24 -10.50 38.06 12.51
CA CYS A 24 -11.05 36.71 12.56
C CYS A 24 -10.50 35.98 13.79
N LEU A 25 -11.43 35.61 14.68
CA LEU A 25 -11.33 34.73 15.86
C LEU A 25 -9.96 34.55 16.54
N ARG A 26 -9.74 35.32 17.61
CA ARG A 26 -8.99 34.85 18.79
C ARG A 26 -9.92 34.86 20.00
N ARG A 27 -10.59 33.76 20.30
CA ARG A 27 -10.97 33.49 21.70
C ARG A 27 -9.69 33.10 22.42
N ARG A 28 -9.12 34.03 23.19
CA ARG A 28 -8.12 33.71 24.21
C ARG A 28 -8.84 32.88 25.27
N CYS A 29 -8.52 31.59 25.38
CA CYS A 29 -8.64 30.90 26.66
C CYS A 29 -7.57 31.51 27.58
N SER A 30 -7.97 32.50 28.39
CA SER A 30 -7.18 32.94 29.53
C SER A 30 -7.56 32.04 30.69
N ALA A 31 -6.68 31.10 31.03
CA ALA A 31 -6.74 30.40 32.30
C ALA A 31 -6.45 31.43 33.42
N HIS A 32 -7.50 31.84 34.14
CA HIS A 32 -7.35 32.35 35.48
C HIS A 32 -7.87 31.28 36.43
N ALA A 33 -6.92 30.60 37.07
CA ALA A 33 -7.18 29.81 38.25
C ALA A 33 -7.67 30.77 39.34
N THR A 34 -8.93 30.64 39.71
CA THR A 34 -9.44 31.15 40.97
C THR A 34 -10.07 29.97 41.67
N GLU A 35 -9.35 29.42 42.63
CA GLU A 35 -9.88 28.47 43.60
C GLU A 35 -11.07 29.13 44.30
N THR A 36 -12.27 28.75 43.90
CA THR A 36 -13.45 28.85 44.74
C THR A 36 -14.16 27.51 44.68
N GLY A 37 -14.07 26.78 45.80
CA GLY A 37 -14.76 25.53 46.01
C GLY A 37 -16.27 25.74 45.90
N GLY A 38 -16.82 25.42 44.73
CA GLY A 38 -18.23 25.20 44.52
C GLY A 38 -18.37 23.92 43.73
N LYS A 39 -19.01 22.90 44.30
CA LYS A 39 -19.44 21.71 43.55
C LYS A 39 -20.37 22.17 42.43
N GLN A 40 -19.83 22.43 41.24
CA GLN A 40 -20.65 22.63 40.04
C GLN A 40 -21.40 21.34 39.79
N LYS A 41 -22.72 21.39 39.99
CA LYS A 41 -23.62 20.28 39.68
C LYS A 41 -23.51 20.04 38.18
N ALA A 42 -23.04 18.85 37.78
CA ALA A 42 -22.90 18.50 36.37
C ALA A 42 -24.24 18.75 35.66
N ALA A 43 -24.20 19.52 34.57
CA ALA A 43 -25.40 19.75 33.79
C ALA A 43 -25.91 18.40 33.25
N VAL A 44 -27.23 18.24 33.25
CA VAL A 44 -27.92 16.97 33.00
C VAL A 44 -28.68 17.09 31.68
N VAL A 45 -28.68 16.03 30.88
CA VAL A 45 -29.43 15.96 29.63
C VAL A 45 -30.89 15.58 29.92
N GLY A 46 -31.82 15.74 28.98
CA GLY A 46 -33.28 15.61 29.19
C GLY A 46 -33.78 14.26 29.72
N ASN A 47 -32.89 13.27 29.82
CA ASN A 47 -33.13 11.93 30.37
C ASN A 47 -32.61 11.76 31.82
N GLY A 48 -32.10 12.80 32.48
CA GLY A 48 -31.58 12.71 33.85
C GLY A 48 -30.12 12.21 33.94
N LEU A 49 -29.50 11.84 32.82
CA LEU A 49 -28.10 11.40 32.74
C LEU A 49 -27.18 12.56 32.36
N THR A 50 -25.90 12.50 32.75
CA THR A 50 -24.88 13.39 32.17
C THR A 50 -24.40 12.84 30.83
N GLY A 51 -23.76 13.68 30.01
CA GLY A 51 -23.14 13.21 28.76
C GLY A 51 -22.13 12.07 29.00
N LYS A 52 -21.34 12.17 30.09
CA LYS A 52 -20.44 11.09 30.54
C LYS A 52 -21.18 9.78 30.75
N ASP A 53 -22.31 9.80 31.47
CA ASP A 53 -23.07 8.58 31.77
C ASP A 53 -23.61 7.92 30.50
N VAL A 54 -24.05 8.73 29.52
CA VAL A 54 -24.49 8.21 28.21
C VAL A 54 -23.35 7.51 27.47
N ILE A 55 -22.15 8.11 27.43
CA ILE A 55 -21.01 7.52 26.71
C ILE A 55 -20.45 6.29 27.43
N VAL A 56 -20.36 6.31 28.77
CA VAL A 56 -19.97 5.12 29.54
C VAL A 56 -20.94 3.97 29.25
N ARG A 57 -22.25 4.25 29.29
CA ARG A 57 -23.29 3.26 28.98
C ARG A 57 -23.20 2.75 27.54
N TYR A 58 -22.83 3.60 26.58
CA TYR A 58 -22.61 3.19 25.19
C TYR A 58 -21.48 2.16 25.07
N TYR A 59 -20.35 2.39 25.75
CA TYR A 59 -19.21 1.45 25.74
C TYR A 59 -19.50 0.17 26.51
N GLU A 60 -20.21 0.23 27.64
CA GLU A 60 -20.67 -0.95 28.37
C GLU A 60 -21.62 -1.82 27.53
N ALA A 61 -22.56 -1.17 26.83
CA ALA A 61 -23.46 -1.84 25.90
C ALA A 61 -22.69 -2.46 24.72
N TYR A 62 -21.70 -1.75 24.18
CA TYR A 62 -20.84 -2.29 23.13
C TYR A 62 -20.07 -3.52 23.62
N ASN A 63 -19.43 -3.46 24.79
CA ASN A 63 -18.63 -4.54 25.35
C ASN A 63 -19.48 -5.78 25.69
N SER A 64 -20.70 -5.59 26.18
CA SER A 64 -21.66 -6.67 26.46
C SER A 64 -22.39 -7.21 25.22
N GLY A 65 -22.26 -6.53 24.07
CA GLY A 65 -22.94 -6.91 22.83
C GLY A 65 -24.42 -6.50 22.77
N ASP A 66 -24.86 -5.61 23.65
CA ASP A 66 -26.22 -5.07 23.70
C ASP A 66 -26.42 -3.97 22.64
N LEU A 67 -26.67 -4.41 21.40
CA LEU A 67 -26.92 -3.51 20.27
C LEU A 67 -28.23 -2.73 20.41
N ASP A 68 -29.19 -3.21 21.19
CA ASP A 68 -30.49 -2.55 21.39
C ASP A 68 -30.33 -1.32 22.28
N THR A 69 -29.55 -1.44 23.37
CA THR A 69 -29.15 -0.27 24.17
C THR A 69 -28.37 0.72 23.31
N ILE A 70 -27.40 0.27 22.50
CA ILE A 70 -26.67 1.16 21.60
C ILE A 70 -27.62 1.91 20.66
N ALA A 71 -28.53 1.19 20.00
CA ALA A 71 -29.50 1.79 19.08
C ALA A 71 -30.37 2.86 19.77
N SER A 72 -30.76 2.64 21.03
CA SER A 72 -31.54 3.60 21.82
C SER A 72 -30.78 4.90 22.13
N LEU A 73 -29.46 4.82 22.28
CA LEU A 73 -28.58 5.95 22.60
C LEU A 73 -28.21 6.77 21.36
N LEU A 74 -28.37 6.24 20.15
CA LEU A 74 -28.06 6.94 18.90
C LEU A 74 -29.27 7.76 18.42
N ALA A 75 -29.05 8.99 17.96
CA ALA A 75 -30.08 9.75 17.27
C ALA A 75 -30.41 9.10 15.90
N PRO A 76 -31.64 9.25 15.35
CA PRO A 76 -32.00 8.66 14.06
C PRO A 76 -31.03 9.03 12.93
N GLU A 77 -30.62 10.31 12.88
CA GLU A 77 -29.72 10.89 11.87
C GLU A 77 -28.27 11.01 12.37
N VAL A 78 -27.81 10.10 13.23
CA VAL A 78 -26.45 10.14 13.76
C VAL A 78 -25.40 10.10 12.64
N SER A 79 -24.37 10.93 12.75
CA SER A 79 -23.17 10.90 11.92
C SER A 79 -22.03 10.24 12.69
N TYR A 80 -21.64 9.03 12.32
CA TYR A 80 -20.55 8.28 12.95
C TYR A 80 -19.36 8.21 11.99
N HIS A 81 -18.23 8.81 12.36
CA HIS A 81 -17.03 8.83 11.55
C HIS A 81 -15.87 8.13 12.26
N ASP A 82 -15.62 6.89 11.85
CA ASP A 82 -14.36 6.21 12.15
C ASP A 82 -13.32 6.68 11.14
N MET A 83 -12.24 7.31 11.63
CA MET A 83 -11.21 7.92 10.78
C MET A 83 -10.32 6.89 10.05
N THR A 84 -10.55 5.60 10.25
CA THR A 84 -10.02 4.56 9.36
C THR A 84 -10.72 4.52 8.00
N TYR A 85 -11.91 5.11 7.89
CA TYR A 85 -12.70 5.24 6.67
C TYR A 85 -12.77 6.69 6.20
N GLU A 86 -12.88 6.88 4.88
CA GLU A 86 -12.94 8.20 4.26
C GLU A 86 -14.24 8.94 4.60
N GLU A 87 -15.38 8.25 4.49
CA GLU A 87 -16.72 8.83 4.65
C GLU A 87 -17.40 8.40 5.95
N PRO A 88 -18.20 9.28 6.59
CA PRO A 88 -18.98 8.92 7.77
C PRO A 88 -20.17 8.02 7.43
N LEU A 89 -20.53 7.18 8.39
CA LEU A 89 -21.78 6.43 8.40
C LEU A 89 -22.91 7.35 8.88
N ILE A 90 -23.89 7.58 8.00
CA ILE A 90 -25.06 8.41 8.30
C ILE A 90 -26.29 7.54 8.55
N GLY A 91 -26.88 7.72 9.75
CA GLY A 91 -28.13 7.09 10.17
C GLY A 91 -27.93 5.91 11.13
N ARG A 92 -28.81 5.81 12.14
CA ARG A 92 -28.75 4.81 13.23
C ARG A 92 -28.57 3.37 12.72
N ASP A 93 -29.36 2.96 11.74
CA ASP A 93 -29.34 1.58 11.24
C ASP A 93 -28.00 1.21 10.59
N LYS A 94 -27.37 2.15 9.88
CA LYS A 94 -26.06 1.94 9.27
C LYS A 94 -24.98 1.80 10.34
N VAL A 95 -25.03 2.61 11.39
CA VAL A 95 -24.10 2.55 12.51
C VAL A 95 -24.25 1.22 13.26
N VAL A 96 -25.47 0.82 13.62
CA VAL A 96 -25.71 -0.47 14.31
C VAL A 96 -25.26 -1.65 13.45
N LYS A 97 -25.55 -1.64 12.15
CA LYS A 97 -25.09 -2.67 11.20
C LYS A 97 -23.57 -2.74 11.12
N PHE A 98 -22.90 -1.58 11.14
CA PHE A 98 -21.44 -1.49 11.17
C PHE A 98 -20.87 -2.07 12.47
N LEU A 99 -21.37 -1.67 13.63
CA LEU A 99 -20.92 -2.18 14.93
C LEU A 99 -21.13 -3.71 15.04
N LYS A 100 -22.26 -4.22 14.52
CA LYS A 100 -22.50 -5.67 14.40
C LYS A 100 -21.51 -6.37 13.47
N LYS A 101 -21.10 -5.72 12.38
CA LYS A 101 -20.04 -6.23 11.50
C LYS A 101 -18.70 -6.29 12.24
N VAL A 102 -18.31 -5.22 12.93
CA VAL A 102 -17.05 -5.16 13.71
C VAL A 102 -17.02 -6.27 14.76
N ARG A 103 -18.09 -6.44 15.55
CA ARG A 103 -18.16 -7.50 16.56
C ARG A 103 -18.06 -8.93 16.01
N ARG A 104 -18.44 -9.16 14.74
CA ARG A 104 -18.27 -10.47 14.09
C ARG A 104 -16.85 -10.72 13.60
N LEU A 105 -16.11 -9.65 13.28
CA LEU A 105 -14.75 -9.74 12.76
C LEU A 105 -13.69 -9.74 13.88
N MET A 106 -14.03 -9.18 15.04
CA MET A 106 -13.15 -9.11 16.19
C MET A 106 -13.36 -10.31 17.14
N PRO A 107 -12.32 -10.72 17.90
CA PRO A 107 -12.47 -11.73 18.95
C PRO A 107 -13.59 -11.37 19.95
N GLY A 108 -14.37 -12.36 20.36
CA GLY A 108 -15.56 -12.14 21.21
C GLY A 108 -15.26 -11.66 22.63
N ASP A 109 -14.01 -11.84 23.08
CA ASP A 109 -13.47 -11.41 24.36
C ASP A 109 -12.85 -10.00 24.31
N LEU A 110 -12.83 -9.35 23.15
CA LEU A 110 -12.31 -8.00 23.00
C LEU A 110 -13.23 -6.97 23.68
N LYS A 111 -12.63 -6.10 24.49
CA LYS A 111 -13.32 -5.01 25.18
C LYS A 111 -12.60 -3.69 24.97
N PHE A 112 -13.37 -2.62 24.83
CA PHE A 112 -12.86 -1.26 24.89
C PHE A 112 -12.91 -0.76 26.33
N VAL A 113 -11.77 -0.37 26.88
CA VAL A 113 -11.63 0.17 28.23
C VAL A 113 -11.42 1.67 28.14
N ILE A 114 -12.29 2.44 28.79
CA ILE A 114 -12.18 3.90 28.88
C ILE A 114 -11.08 4.24 29.88
N GLU A 115 -10.04 4.96 29.45
CA GLU A 115 -8.95 5.45 30.29
C GLU A 115 -9.35 6.76 31.00
N ASP A 116 -9.93 7.71 30.25
CA ASP A 116 -10.39 9.00 30.78
C ASP A 116 -11.62 9.52 30.01
N VAL A 117 -12.40 10.38 30.65
CA VAL A 117 -13.63 10.96 30.09
C VAL A 117 -13.80 12.41 30.56
N THR A 118 -14.03 13.32 29.60
CA THR A 118 -14.27 14.72 29.91
C THR A 118 -15.57 14.90 30.70
N THR A 119 -15.55 15.80 31.67
CA THR A 119 -16.73 16.20 32.46
C THR A 119 -16.96 17.70 32.37
N GLY A 120 -18.22 18.14 32.38
CA GLY A 120 -18.60 19.56 32.50
C GLY A 120 -19.57 20.04 31.43
N ASP A 121 -19.41 19.59 30.19
CA ASP A 121 -20.40 19.81 29.13
C ASP A 121 -21.39 18.61 29.08
N PRO A 122 -22.71 18.84 29.19
CA PRO A 122 -23.69 17.76 29.14
C PRO A 122 -23.84 17.13 27.75
N ARG A 123 -23.39 17.82 26.69
CA ARG A 123 -23.63 17.46 25.30
C ARG A 123 -22.36 17.24 24.50
N ALA A 124 -21.19 17.56 25.01
CA ALA A 124 -19.91 17.28 24.35
C ALA A 124 -19.05 16.41 25.26
N VAL A 125 -18.64 15.25 24.77
CA VAL A 125 -17.89 14.26 25.56
C VAL A 125 -16.71 13.75 24.73
N GLY A 126 -15.50 13.93 25.26
CA GLY A 126 -14.29 13.28 24.77
C GLY A 126 -13.91 12.12 25.70
N ILE A 127 -13.40 11.04 25.13
CA ILE A 127 -12.82 9.93 25.87
C ILE A 127 -11.49 9.50 25.26
N THR A 128 -10.63 8.91 26.08
CA THR A 128 -9.51 8.08 25.65
C THR A 128 -9.78 6.65 26.04
N TRP A 129 -9.32 5.70 25.23
CA TRP A 129 -9.57 4.29 25.45
C TRP A 129 -8.45 3.43 24.87
N HIS A 130 -8.37 2.19 25.32
CA HIS A 130 -7.58 1.13 24.71
C HIS A 130 -8.42 -0.15 24.58
N ALA A 131 -8.01 -1.07 23.71
CA ALA A 131 -8.65 -2.38 23.62
C ALA A 131 -7.88 -3.42 24.44
N GLU A 132 -8.62 -4.26 25.14
CA GLU A 132 -8.11 -5.43 25.87
C GLU A 132 -8.74 -6.71 25.31
N SER A 133 -8.02 -7.82 25.39
CA SER A 133 -8.52 -9.17 25.10
C SER A 133 -8.24 -10.07 26.30
N GLY A 134 -9.09 -11.08 26.52
CA GLY A 134 -8.95 -12.06 27.58
C GLY A 134 -8.96 -11.46 28.99
N GLU A 135 -8.02 -11.88 29.83
CA GLU A 135 -7.86 -11.42 31.21
C GLU A 135 -7.12 -10.06 31.30
N GLY A 136 -7.60 -9.06 30.56
CA GLY A 136 -7.08 -7.68 30.61
C GLY A 136 -5.78 -7.45 29.83
N VAL A 137 -5.50 -8.27 28.83
CA VAL A 137 -4.30 -8.11 27.99
C VAL A 137 -4.52 -6.96 27.01
N VAL A 138 -3.81 -5.86 27.22
CA VAL A 138 -3.85 -4.69 26.31
C VAL A 138 -3.33 -5.07 24.93
N LEU A 139 -4.15 -4.85 23.90
CA LEU A 139 -3.75 -5.11 22.53
C LEU A 139 -2.75 -4.05 22.04
N PRO A 140 -1.64 -4.42 21.39
CA PRO A 140 -0.72 -3.45 20.81
C PRO A 140 -1.42 -2.64 19.71
N PHE A 141 -1.10 -1.35 19.63
CA PHE A 141 -1.64 -0.43 18.62
C PHE A 141 -3.16 -0.25 18.67
N SER A 142 -3.77 -0.46 19.84
CA SER A 142 -5.23 -0.45 20.02
C SER A 142 -5.74 0.74 20.83
N ARG A 143 -4.90 1.75 21.07
CA ARG A 143 -5.32 2.97 21.75
C ARG A 143 -6.15 3.83 20.82
N GLY A 144 -7.03 4.65 21.38
CA GLY A 144 -7.83 5.58 20.61
C GLY A 144 -8.38 6.71 21.44
N CYS A 145 -8.96 7.67 20.75
CA CYS A 145 -9.79 8.69 21.35
C CYS A 145 -11.05 8.89 20.54
N SER A 146 -12.14 9.20 21.24
CA SER A 146 -13.45 9.37 20.63
C SER A 146 -14.11 10.64 21.13
N PHE A 147 -14.80 11.32 20.22
CA PHE A 147 -15.50 12.57 20.48
C PHE A 147 -16.97 12.44 20.10
N TYR A 148 -17.83 12.78 21.06
CA TYR A 148 -19.27 12.66 20.94
C TYR A 148 -19.98 14.00 21.12
N THR A 149 -21.02 14.21 20.33
CA THR A 149 -22.01 15.27 20.56
C THR A 149 -23.36 14.63 20.81
N LEU A 150 -24.11 15.16 21.78
CA LEU A 150 -25.44 14.69 22.16
C LEU A 150 -26.48 15.78 21.93
N ASN A 151 -27.71 15.37 21.60
CA ASN A 151 -28.87 16.25 21.58
C ASN A 151 -29.41 16.49 23.00
N PRO A 152 -30.36 17.43 23.20
CA PRO A 152 -30.99 17.67 24.51
C PRO A 152 -31.73 16.48 25.13
N GLN A 153 -32.00 15.42 24.36
CA GLN A 153 -32.64 14.18 24.83
C GLN A 153 -31.62 13.14 25.30
N GLY A 154 -30.32 13.41 25.17
CA GLY A 154 -29.25 12.51 25.58
C GLY A 154 -28.92 11.45 24.53
N GLN A 155 -29.28 11.69 23.27
CA GLN A 155 -28.92 10.82 22.16
C GLN A 155 -27.70 11.36 21.42
N ILE A 156 -26.81 10.46 21.02
CA ILE A 156 -25.59 10.76 20.26
C ILE A 156 -25.97 11.18 18.84
N THR A 157 -25.62 12.40 18.46
CA THR A 157 -25.83 12.95 17.11
C THR A 157 -24.57 12.89 16.26
N THR A 158 -23.40 12.97 16.88
CA THR A 158 -22.11 12.80 16.19
C THR A 158 -21.19 11.93 17.01
N ALA A 159 -20.50 11.01 16.36
CA ALA A 159 -19.38 10.27 16.93
C ALA A 159 -18.20 10.39 15.98
N ARG A 160 -17.00 10.63 16.52
CA ARG A 160 -15.76 10.62 15.76
C ARG A 160 -14.73 9.80 16.51
N ASP A 161 -14.24 8.74 15.87
CA ASP A 161 -13.26 7.82 16.45
C ASP A 161 -11.92 7.96 15.74
N VAL A 162 -10.87 8.11 16.53
CA VAL A 162 -9.48 8.18 16.06
C VAL A 162 -8.72 7.03 16.70
N VAL A 163 -8.30 6.08 15.88
CA VAL A 163 -7.58 4.87 16.33
C VAL A 163 -6.09 5.04 16.08
N GLU A 164 -5.27 4.52 16.99
CA GLU A 164 -3.81 4.47 16.85
C GLU A 164 -3.41 3.78 15.53
N SER A 165 -2.53 4.43 14.77
CA SER A 165 -1.98 3.84 13.55
C SER A 165 -1.00 2.71 13.88
N VAL A 166 -1.17 1.57 13.22
CA VAL A 166 -0.23 0.44 13.26
C VAL A 166 1.16 0.85 12.73
N ILE A 167 1.18 1.80 11.79
CA ILE A 167 2.41 2.39 11.27
C ILE A 167 2.77 3.60 12.14
N LYS A 168 3.92 3.54 12.81
CA LYS A 168 4.48 4.63 13.62
C LYS A 168 5.72 5.19 12.93
N PRO A 169 5.59 6.13 11.97
CA PRO A 169 6.74 6.54 11.16
C PRO A 169 7.73 7.42 11.94
N GLY A 170 7.38 7.83 13.17
CA GLY A 170 8.20 8.67 14.03
C GLY A 170 8.61 9.96 13.34
N ASP A 171 9.88 10.33 13.49
CA ASP A 171 10.48 11.51 12.87
C ASP A 171 10.44 11.48 11.33
N THR A 172 10.21 10.32 10.71
CA THR A 172 10.15 10.19 9.25
C THR A 172 8.96 10.98 8.68
N THR A 173 7.80 10.97 9.35
CA THR A 173 6.66 11.81 8.95
C THR A 173 7.04 13.28 9.00
N LEU A 174 7.76 13.70 10.04
CA LEU A 174 8.19 15.09 10.21
C LEU A 174 9.23 15.48 9.15
N LYS A 175 10.16 14.58 8.79
CA LYS A 175 11.13 14.80 7.72
C LYS A 175 10.47 14.90 6.35
N VAL A 176 9.52 14.02 6.05
CA VAL A 176 8.72 14.08 4.81
C VAL A 176 7.92 15.37 4.78
N LEU A 177 7.20 15.70 5.87
CA LEU A 177 6.44 16.94 5.98
C LEU A 177 7.34 18.16 5.78
N ASN A 178 8.51 18.21 6.42
CA ASN A 178 9.48 19.28 6.24
C ASN A 178 9.99 19.37 4.79
N ALA A 179 10.23 18.24 4.13
CA ALA A 179 10.66 18.20 2.73
C ALA A 179 9.55 18.70 1.77
N VAL A 180 8.29 18.37 2.05
CA VAL A 180 7.15 18.82 1.22
C VAL A 180 6.61 20.20 1.61
N THR A 181 6.94 20.71 2.79
CA THR A 181 6.47 22.01 3.30
C THR A 181 6.79 23.19 2.35
N PRO A 182 7.99 23.31 1.75
CA PRO A 182 8.27 24.35 0.76
C PRO A 182 7.34 24.27 -0.46
N VAL A 183 6.98 23.06 -0.88
CA VAL A 183 6.07 22.82 -2.01
C VAL A 183 4.65 23.20 -1.62
N ILE A 184 4.17 22.75 -0.47
CA ILE A 184 2.85 23.10 0.09
C ILE A 184 2.72 24.62 0.24
N ARG A 185 3.75 25.29 0.76
CA ARG A 185 3.78 26.77 0.92
C ARG A 185 3.76 27.51 -0.41
N ARG A 186 4.41 26.98 -1.45
CA ARG A 186 4.35 27.55 -2.81
C ARG A 186 2.98 27.35 -3.46
N LEU A 187 2.30 26.25 -3.14
CA LEU A 187 0.97 25.92 -3.68
C LEU A 187 -0.17 26.66 -2.95
N GLY A 188 0.05 27.19 -1.74
CA GLY A 188 -0.92 28.06 -1.06
C GLY A 188 -2.27 27.37 -0.78
N PRO A 189 -3.43 28.04 -0.92
CA PRO A 189 -4.76 27.42 -0.77
C PRO A 189 -5.05 26.30 -1.78
N ALA A 190 -4.28 26.18 -2.86
CA ALA A 190 -4.33 25.06 -3.79
C ALA A 190 -3.59 23.81 -3.25
N ALA A 191 -2.87 23.93 -2.13
CA ALA A 191 -2.32 22.83 -1.34
C ALA A 191 -3.36 22.25 -0.36
N ASP A 192 -4.64 22.28 -0.75
CA ASP A 192 -5.66 21.47 -0.07
C ASP A 192 -5.16 20.02 -0.04
N LEU A 193 -5.27 19.34 1.11
CA LEU A 193 -4.91 17.92 1.22
C LEU A 193 -5.77 17.07 0.27
N SER A 194 -6.98 17.53 -0.06
CA SER A 194 -7.79 16.96 -1.15
C SER A 194 -7.11 17.10 -2.52
N ALA A 195 -6.31 18.15 -2.75
CA ALA A 195 -5.49 18.33 -3.95
C ALA A 195 -4.18 17.52 -3.92
N LEU A 196 -3.64 17.20 -2.73
CA LEU A 196 -2.52 16.25 -2.61
C LEU A 196 -2.91 14.84 -3.10
N SER A 197 -4.17 14.43 -2.93
CA SER A 197 -4.70 13.19 -3.54
C SER A 197 -4.68 13.22 -5.07
N ARG A 198 -4.62 14.41 -5.69
CA ARG A 198 -4.48 14.60 -7.15
C ARG A 198 -3.02 14.50 -7.61
N LEU A 199 -2.05 14.63 -6.70
CA LEU A 199 -0.65 14.53 -7.08
C LEU A 199 -0.32 13.06 -7.36
N PRO A 200 0.33 12.75 -8.49
CA PRO A 200 0.67 11.39 -8.87
C PRO A 200 1.88 10.88 -8.06
N LEU A 201 1.90 11.03 -6.73
CA LEU A 201 3.08 10.74 -5.89
C LEU A 201 3.55 9.28 -6.03
N ALA A 202 2.61 8.32 -6.03
CA ALA A 202 2.94 6.92 -6.24
C ALA A 202 3.54 6.68 -7.63
N SER A 203 2.89 7.19 -8.68
CA SER A 203 3.41 7.11 -10.05
C SER A 203 4.78 7.77 -10.20
N ALA A 204 4.96 8.96 -9.62
CA ALA A 204 6.22 9.71 -9.62
C ALA A 204 7.33 8.95 -8.89
N ALA A 205 7.03 8.30 -7.77
CA ALA A 205 7.98 7.46 -7.06
C ALA A 205 8.41 6.25 -7.90
N VAL A 206 7.47 5.59 -8.61
CA VAL A 206 7.80 4.47 -9.50
C VAL A 206 8.58 4.95 -10.73
N TRP A 207 8.29 6.12 -11.29
CA TRP A 207 9.10 6.72 -12.37
C TRP A 207 10.51 7.09 -11.91
N ALA A 208 10.65 7.65 -10.70
CA ALA A 208 11.97 7.92 -10.11
C ALA A 208 12.74 6.61 -9.87
N PHE A 209 12.07 5.57 -9.40
CA PHE A 209 12.64 4.23 -9.30
C PHE A 209 13.07 3.71 -10.68
N TYR A 210 12.26 3.87 -11.72
CA TYR A 210 12.62 3.48 -13.09
C TYR A 210 13.84 4.22 -13.61
N ALA A 211 13.94 5.54 -13.37
CA ALA A 211 15.09 6.34 -13.73
C ALA A 211 16.35 5.85 -13.00
N GLY A 212 16.26 5.56 -11.70
CA GLY A 212 17.35 4.99 -10.91
C GLY A 212 17.76 3.59 -11.38
N TYR A 213 16.79 2.71 -11.62
CA TYR A 213 17.00 1.37 -12.18
C TYR A 213 17.72 1.46 -13.53
N SER A 214 17.23 2.30 -14.45
CA SER A 214 17.83 2.46 -15.78
C SER A 214 19.23 3.07 -15.71
N ALA A 215 19.43 4.07 -14.85
CA ALA A 215 20.74 4.69 -14.65
C ALA A 215 21.75 3.71 -14.06
N TYR A 216 21.35 2.83 -13.13
CA TYR A 216 22.24 1.88 -12.47
C TYR A 216 22.46 0.60 -13.29
N ILE A 217 21.38 -0.08 -13.68
CA ILE A 217 21.42 -1.38 -14.37
C ILE A 217 21.77 -1.18 -15.85
N MET A 218 21.05 -0.32 -16.57
CA MET A 218 21.22 -0.26 -18.04
C MET A 218 22.43 0.57 -18.46
N LEU A 219 22.59 1.76 -17.88
CA LEU A 219 23.56 2.76 -18.36
C LEU A 219 24.81 2.85 -17.49
N GLY A 220 24.73 2.43 -16.24
CA GLY A 220 25.80 2.57 -15.25
C GLY A 220 26.89 1.51 -15.40
N SER A 221 28.13 1.92 -15.08
CA SER A 221 29.29 1.01 -15.01
C SER A 221 29.48 0.36 -13.64
N SER A 222 28.71 0.77 -12.62
CA SER A 222 28.86 0.29 -11.24
C SER A 222 28.23 -1.08 -10.99
N ALA A 223 27.25 -1.49 -11.79
CA ALA A 223 26.64 -2.80 -11.66
C ALA A 223 27.54 -3.87 -12.34
N PRO A 224 27.44 -5.17 -12.00
CA PRO A 224 28.28 -6.24 -12.57
C PRO A 224 28.18 -6.47 -14.09
N GLY A 225 29.32 -6.51 -14.78
CA GLY A 225 29.38 -6.57 -16.24
C GLY A 225 29.27 -5.21 -16.93
N VAL A 226 29.30 -5.20 -18.26
CA VAL A 226 29.34 -3.96 -19.06
C VAL A 226 27.93 -3.37 -19.30
N PRO A 227 27.78 -2.03 -19.43
CA PRO A 227 26.50 -1.39 -19.73
C PRO A 227 25.87 -1.87 -21.04
N VAL A 228 24.56 -1.61 -21.22
CA VAL A 228 23.78 -2.07 -22.37
C VAL A 228 24.35 -1.61 -23.72
N TYR A 229 24.86 -0.37 -23.79
CA TYR A 229 25.42 0.21 -25.01
C TYR A 229 26.82 -0.33 -25.37
N ALA A 230 27.44 -1.09 -24.46
CA ALA A 230 28.75 -1.71 -24.64
C ALA A 230 28.67 -3.24 -24.53
N THR A 231 27.46 -3.81 -24.62
CA THR A 231 27.27 -5.26 -24.49
C THR A 231 27.93 -6.01 -25.64
N PRO A 232 28.78 -7.02 -25.38
CA PRO A 232 29.46 -7.77 -26.43
C PRO A 232 28.46 -8.57 -27.27
N PRO A 233 28.72 -8.77 -28.57
CA PRO A 233 27.86 -9.56 -29.45
C PRO A 233 27.61 -10.99 -28.93
N GLU A 234 28.55 -11.56 -28.19
CA GLU A 234 28.46 -12.92 -27.63
C GLU A 234 27.33 -13.03 -26.61
N VAL A 235 27.18 -12.01 -25.74
CA VAL A 235 26.11 -11.95 -24.74
C VAL A 235 24.75 -11.81 -25.42
N LEU A 236 24.66 -10.99 -26.48
CA LEU A 236 23.43 -10.85 -27.26
C LEU A 236 23.06 -12.15 -27.98
N THR A 237 24.08 -12.87 -28.46
CA THR A 237 23.91 -14.17 -29.13
C THR A 237 23.44 -15.24 -28.15
N GLU A 238 23.99 -15.28 -26.93
CA GLU A 238 23.55 -16.18 -25.87
C GLU A 238 22.07 -15.95 -25.53
N VAL A 239 21.67 -14.71 -25.27
CA VAL A 239 20.25 -14.36 -25.00
C VAL A 239 19.35 -14.72 -26.18
N PHE A 240 19.83 -14.54 -27.42
CA PHE A 240 19.09 -14.97 -28.60
C PHE A 240 18.93 -16.50 -28.67
N TYR A 241 19.97 -17.27 -28.37
CA TYR A 241 19.90 -18.74 -28.34
C TYR A 241 18.98 -19.24 -27.22
N GLU A 242 19.02 -18.63 -26.04
CA GLU A 242 18.07 -18.91 -24.96
C GLU A 242 16.63 -18.61 -25.41
N SER A 243 16.42 -17.55 -26.19
CA SER A 243 15.12 -17.21 -26.77
C SER A 243 14.65 -18.24 -27.80
N LEU A 244 15.55 -18.88 -28.56
CA LEU A 244 15.18 -20.00 -29.44
C LEU A 244 14.72 -21.23 -28.63
N ASN A 245 15.22 -21.39 -27.40
CA ASN A 245 14.85 -22.47 -26.50
C ASN A 245 13.77 -22.06 -25.49
N PHE A 246 12.98 -21.03 -25.82
CA PHE A 246 11.89 -20.53 -24.98
C PHE A 246 10.94 -21.65 -24.52
N PHE A 247 10.72 -21.70 -23.21
CA PHE A 247 9.98 -22.71 -22.45
C PHE A 247 10.36 -24.16 -22.77
N TYR A 248 11.60 -24.38 -23.23
CA TYR A 248 12.13 -25.68 -23.65
C TYR A 248 11.33 -26.32 -24.80
N VAL A 249 10.42 -25.57 -25.44
CA VAL A 249 9.53 -26.09 -26.49
C VAL A 249 10.36 -26.57 -27.67
N ASN A 250 11.29 -25.74 -28.14
CA ASN A 250 12.14 -26.08 -29.28
C ASN A 250 13.07 -27.26 -28.98
N ILE A 251 13.57 -27.38 -27.74
CA ILE A 251 14.38 -28.52 -27.30
C ILE A 251 13.54 -29.80 -27.36
N GLY A 252 12.31 -29.78 -26.84
CA GLY A 252 11.40 -30.91 -26.89
C GLY A 252 11.00 -31.30 -28.32
N LEU A 253 10.71 -30.32 -29.18
CA LEU A 253 10.43 -30.56 -30.59
C LEU A 253 11.63 -31.21 -31.30
N SER A 254 12.83 -30.70 -31.05
CA SER A 254 14.07 -31.24 -31.63
C SER A 254 14.30 -32.70 -31.19
N ALA A 255 14.02 -33.03 -29.93
CA ALA A 255 14.07 -34.41 -29.42
C ALA A 255 13.06 -35.36 -30.11
N LEU A 256 11.98 -34.82 -30.67
CA LEU A 256 11.00 -35.55 -31.47
C LEU A 256 11.33 -35.55 -32.99
N GLY A 257 12.48 -35.00 -33.39
CA GLY A 257 12.88 -34.87 -34.79
C GLY A 257 12.24 -33.70 -35.54
N LEU A 258 11.58 -32.77 -34.82
CA LEU A 258 10.96 -31.56 -35.38
C LEU A 258 11.83 -30.34 -35.06
N SER A 259 12.50 -29.73 -36.03
CA SER A 259 13.35 -28.55 -35.80
C SER A 259 12.91 -27.35 -36.66
N PRO A 260 11.81 -26.65 -36.30
CA PRO A 260 11.35 -25.49 -37.06
C PRO A 260 12.33 -24.31 -37.01
N VAL A 261 13.12 -24.23 -35.95
CA VAL A 261 14.26 -23.32 -35.79
C VAL A 261 15.45 -24.10 -35.22
N PRO A 262 16.69 -23.58 -35.30
CA PRO A 262 17.85 -24.22 -34.68
C PRO A 262 17.65 -24.37 -33.16
N SER A 263 17.86 -25.57 -32.61
CA SER A 263 17.98 -25.76 -31.17
C SER A 263 19.45 -25.73 -30.79
N VAL A 264 19.90 -24.61 -30.25
CA VAL A 264 21.31 -24.38 -29.90
C VAL A 264 21.49 -24.61 -28.40
N PRO A 265 22.39 -25.49 -27.96
CA PRO A 265 22.64 -25.70 -26.53
C PRO A 265 23.23 -24.45 -25.85
N CYS A 266 22.64 -24.06 -24.73
CA CYS A 266 23.11 -22.98 -23.84
C CYS A 266 23.60 -23.53 -22.48
N PRO A 267 24.33 -22.74 -21.68
CA PRO A 267 24.62 -23.11 -20.30
C PRO A 267 23.33 -23.38 -19.50
N PRO A 268 23.19 -24.53 -18.82
CA PRO A 268 21.93 -24.93 -18.17
C PRO A 268 21.42 -23.94 -17.12
N VAL A 269 22.32 -23.31 -16.38
CA VAL A 269 21.97 -22.33 -15.34
C VAL A 269 21.38 -21.06 -15.96
N SER A 270 21.98 -20.55 -17.03
CA SER A 270 21.49 -19.35 -17.71
C SER A 270 20.16 -19.59 -18.41
N GLU A 271 20.06 -20.68 -19.16
CA GLU A 271 18.82 -21.09 -19.82
C GLU A 271 17.68 -21.35 -18.82
N ALA A 272 18.00 -21.87 -17.63
CA ALA A 272 17.04 -22.03 -16.53
C ALA A 272 16.56 -20.70 -15.96
N VAL A 273 17.46 -19.78 -15.65
CA VAL A 273 17.10 -18.44 -15.14
C VAL A 273 16.23 -17.72 -16.16
N PHE A 274 16.62 -17.72 -17.43
CA PHE A 274 15.86 -17.12 -18.52
C PHE A 274 14.42 -17.66 -18.58
N ASN A 275 14.25 -18.98 -18.62
CA ASN A 275 12.92 -19.60 -18.74
C ASN A 275 12.08 -19.43 -17.46
N PHE A 276 12.70 -19.47 -16.27
CA PHE A 276 12.02 -19.26 -15.01
C PHE A 276 11.43 -17.84 -14.90
N VAL A 277 12.23 -16.81 -15.24
CA VAL A 277 11.76 -15.43 -15.23
C VAL A 277 10.64 -15.22 -16.23
N ASN A 278 10.76 -15.77 -17.44
CA ASN A 278 9.70 -15.71 -18.44
C ASN A 278 8.42 -16.43 -18.02
N ALA A 279 8.53 -17.57 -17.33
CA ALA A 279 7.40 -18.27 -16.75
C ALA A 279 6.70 -17.40 -15.69
N TRP A 280 7.46 -16.61 -14.94
CA TRP A 280 6.89 -15.63 -14.01
C TRP A 280 6.18 -14.49 -14.75
N SER A 281 6.81 -13.93 -15.79
CA SER A 281 6.21 -12.90 -16.65
C SER A 281 4.88 -13.35 -17.28
N LEU A 282 4.79 -14.64 -17.68
CA LEU A 282 3.57 -15.22 -18.23
C LEU A 282 2.40 -15.06 -17.26
N MET A 283 2.62 -15.35 -15.97
CA MET A 283 1.58 -15.29 -14.94
C MET A 283 1.03 -13.88 -14.71
N ALA A 284 1.78 -12.82 -15.06
CA ALA A 284 1.32 -11.45 -14.85
C ALA A 284 0.07 -11.12 -15.66
N LEU A 285 -0.09 -11.66 -16.87
CA LEU A 285 -1.16 -11.25 -17.79
C LEU A 285 -2.58 -11.41 -17.21
N PRO A 286 -3.00 -12.56 -16.64
CA PRO A 286 -4.31 -12.69 -16.00
C PRO A 286 -4.60 -11.59 -14.98
N TYR A 287 -3.64 -11.25 -14.12
CA TYR A 287 -3.81 -10.19 -13.12
C TYR A 287 -3.85 -8.80 -13.75
N MET A 288 -2.98 -8.53 -14.73
CA MET A 288 -2.98 -7.24 -15.44
C MET A 288 -4.30 -6.98 -16.16
N LEU A 289 -4.94 -8.01 -16.71
CA LEU A 289 -6.24 -7.90 -17.37
C LEU A 289 -7.41 -7.79 -16.37
N ALA A 290 -7.29 -8.44 -15.21
CA ALA A 290 -8.29 -8.37 -14.15
C ALA A 290 -8.22 -7.06 -13.34
N ASP A 291 -7.06 -6.40 -13.35
CA ASP A 291 -6.79 -5.20 -12.56
C ASP A 291 -7.57 -3.98 -13.05
N GLY A 292 -8.37 -3.41 -12.15
CA GLY A 292 -9.20 -2.24 -12.44
C GLY A 292 -8.36 -0.98 -12.71
N ARG A 293 -7.21 -0.83 -12.04
CA ARG A 293 -6.28 0.30 -12.22
C ARG A 293 -5.59 0.30 -13.60
N SER A 294 -5.48 -0.85 -14.25
CA SER A 294 -4.90 -0.97 -15.59
C SER A 294 -5.87 -0.66 -16.72
N ARG A 295 -7.17 -0.51 -16.45
CA ARG A 295 -8.17 -0.19 -17.49
C ARG A 295 -7.90 1.15 -18.18
N LYS A 296 -7.40 2.15 -17.44
CA LYS A 296 -7.02 3.46 -17.99
C LYS A 296 -5.88 3.41 -19.00
N LEU A 297 -5.13 2.30 -19.06
CA LEU A 297 -4.00 2.13 -19.99
C LEU A 297 -4.45 1.81 -21.42
N GLY A 298 -5.71 2.07 -21.78
CA GLY A 298 -6.27 1.84 -23.12
C GLY A 298 -6.82 0.43 -23.34
N GLY A 299 -7.30 -0.20 -22.26
CA GLY A 299 -8.00 -1.49 -22.29
C GLY A 299 -7.10 -2.70 -22.56
N ALA A 300 -7.73 -3.87 -22.72
CA ALA A 300 -7.05 -5.17 -22.78
C ALA A 300 -5.95 -5.25 -23.86
N LYS A 301 -6.17 -4.66 -25.04
CA LYS A 301 -5.18 -4.70 -26.14
C LYS A 301 -3.86 -4.02 -25.77
N ARG A 302 -3.91 -2.84 -25.14
CA ARG A 302 -2.70 -2.13 -24.71
C ARG A 302 -2.05 -2.79 -23.50
N VAL A 303 -2.85 -3.37 -22.59
CA VAL A 303 -2.33 -4.16 -21.48
C VAL A 303 -1.58 -5.40 -22.00
N VAL A 304 -2.11 -6.10 -23.01
CA VAL A 304 -1.41 -7.20 -23.68
C VAL A 304 -0.11 -6.71 -24.32
N ALA A 305 -0.10 -5.54 -24.97
CA ALA A 305 1.12 -4.97 -25.53
C ALA A 305 2.19 -4.68 -24.46
N TRP A 306 1.80 -4.13 -23.31
CA TRP A 306 2.69 -3.98 -22.15
C TRP A 306 3.22 -5.32 -21.68
N TRP A 307 2.34 -6.30 -21.52
CA TRP A 307 2.72 -7.65 -21.11
C TRP A 307 3.68 -8.31 -22.11
N THR A 308 3.48 -8.16 -23.42
CA THR A 308 4.44 -8.64 -24.43
C THR A 308 5.82 -8.00 -24.24
N GLY A 309 5.87 -6.69 -23.97
CA GLY A 309 7.12 -6.03 -23.61
C GLY A 309 7.75 -6.59 -22.34
N ILE A 310 6.95 -6.92 -21.32
CA ILE A 310 7.39 -7.54 -20.06
C ILE A 310 7.92 -8.96 -20.29
N MET A 311 7.33 -9.74 -21.20
CA MET A 311 7.84 -11.07 -21.55
C MET A 311 9.29 -10.97 -22.05
N PHE A 312 9.57 -10.07 -23.00
CA PHE A 312 10.89 -10.05 -23.64
C PHE A 312 11.92 -9.13 -22.96
N LEU A 313 11.48 -8.12 -22.23
CA LEU A 313 12.34 -7.08 -21.65
C LEU A 313 11.98 -6.75 -20.20
N THR A 314 11.27 -7.65 -19.52
CA THR A 314 11.07 -7.67 -18.06
C THR A 314 10.83 -6.27 -17.46
N ASN A 315 11.70 -5.78 -16.58
CA ASN A 315 11.51 -4.53 -15.85
C ASN A 315 11.70 -3.25 -16.70
N VAL A 316 12.27 -3.35 -17.90
CA VAL A 316 12.27 -2.23 -18.87
C VAL A 316 10.83 -1.84 -19.21
N PHE A 317 9.91 -2.81 -19.28
CA PHE A 317 8.50 -2.56 -19.54
C PHE A 317 7.63 -2.67 -18.29
N TYR A 318 7.99 -3.51 -17.32
CA TYR A 318 7.18 -3.73 -16.13
C TYR A 318 7.12 -2.49 -15.25
N ILE A 319 8.26 -1.83 -15.01
CA ILE A 319 8.29 -0.65 -14.12
C ILE A 319 7.53 0.52 -14.75
N PRO A 320 7.70 0.87 -16.05
CA PRO A 320 6.87 1.88 -16.69
C PRO A 320 5.38 1.53 -16.69
N TYR A 321 5.01 0.27 -16.91
CA TYR A 321 3.63 -0.19 -16.77
C TYR A 321 3.10 0.08 -15.36
N LEU A 322 3.85 -0.28 -14.30
CA LEU A 322 3.46 -0.04 -12.91
C LEU A 322 3.38 1.46 -12.59
N ALA A 323 4.27 2.28 -13.16
CA ALA A 323 4.24 3.72 -13.00
C ALA A 323 2.96 4.32 -13.58
N GLN A 324 2.54 3.86 -14.76
CA GLN A 324 1.30 4.31 -15.38
C GLN A 324 0.06 3.74 -14.68
N ARG A 325 0.11 2.49 -14.20
CA ARG A 325 -0.94 1.89 -13.36
C ARG A 325 -1.16 2.69 -12.08
N ALA A 326 -0.09 3.18 -11.46
CA ALA A 326 -0.12 3.98 -10.24
C ALA A 326 -0.52 5.45 -10.44
N ALA A 327 -0.67 5.90 -11.69
CA ALA A 327 -1.15 7.26 -11.97
C ALA A 327 -2.60 7.44 -11.50
N PRO A 328 -3.00 8.64 -11.05
CA PRO A 328 -4.40 8.93 -10.74
C PRO A 328 -5.32 8.62 -11.93
N GLU A 329 -6.57 8.27 -11.65
CA GLU A 329 -7.57 8.09 -12.70
C GLU A 329 -7.83 9.41 -13.45
N PRO A 330 -8.08 9.37 -14.77
CA PRO A 330 -8.47 10.56 -15.50
C PRO A 330 -9.76 11.17 -14.91
N PRO A 331 -9.79 12.48 -14.62
CA PRO A 331 -10.99 13.12 -14.09
C PRO A 331 -12.11 13.13 -15.14
N ALA A 332 -13.37 13.00 -14.69
CA ALA A 332 -14.53 13.02 -15.58
C ALA A 332 -14.73 14.37 -16.28
N THR A 333 -14.35 15.46 -15.61
CA THR A 333 -14.39 16.82 -16.14
C THR A 333 -13.12 17.59 -15.74
N PRO A 334 -12.67 18.57 -16.54
CA PRO A 334 -11.52 19.40 -16.20
C PRO A 334 -11.70 20.09 -14.83
N GLY A 335 -10.74 19.90 -13.92
CA GLY A 335 -10.74 20.48 -12.58
C GLY A 335 -11.37 19.62 -11.48
N ALA A 336 -12.08 18.54 -11.84
CA ALA A 336 -12.61 17.57 -10.88
C ALA A 336 -11.50 16.74 -10.21
N LEU A 337 -11.81 16.19 -9.03
CA LEU A 337 -10.95 15.20 -8.38
C LEU A 337 -10.89 13.91 -9.22
N PRO A 338 -9.73 13.24 -9.31
CA PRO A 338 -9.64 11.89 -9.84
C PRO A 338 -10.65 10.97 -9.13
N PRO A 339 -11.47 10.20 -9.88
CA PRO A 339 -12.35 9.24 -9.25
C PRO A 339 -11.54 8.10 -8.59
N THR A 340 -12.19 7.37 -7.70
CA THR A 340 -11.63 6.14 -7.13
C THR A 340 -11.36 5.13 -8.26
N PRO A 341 -10.24 4.39 -8.23
CA PRO A 341 -9.97 3.38 -9.24
C PRO A 341 -11.08 2.32 -9.32
N PRO A 342 -11.37 1.81 -10.53
CA PRO A 342 -12.33 0.72 -10.69
C PRO A 342 -11.93 -0.51 -9.87
N ALA A 343 -12.91 -1.23 -9.35
CA ALA A 343 -12.67 -2.51 -8.69
C ALA A 343 -12.11 -3.56 -9.67
N ASN A 344 -11.29 -4.46 -9.13
CA ASN A 344 -10.75 -5.60 -9.85
C ASN A 344 -11.88 -6.54 -10.30
N SER A 345 -11.78 -7.04 -11.53
CA SER A 345 -12.68 -8.08 -12.04
C SER A 345 -12.17 -9.46 -11.64
N PRO A 346 -13.03 -10.50 -11.64
CA PRO A 346 -12.58 -11.88 -11.46
C PRO A 346 -11.50 -12.26 -12.48
N LEU A 347 -10.60 -13.16 -12.08
CA LEU A 347 -9.58 -13.68 -12.98
C LEU A 347 -10.24 -14.37 -14.19
N PRO A 348 -9.65 -14.26 -15.40
CA PRO A 348 -10.16 -14.94 -16.58
C PRO A 348 -10.25 -16.46 -16.38
N GLY A 349 -11.24 -17.12 -17.01
CA GLY A 349 -11.43 -18.57 -16.87
C GLY A 349 -10.26 -19.43 -17.35
N TRP A 350 -9.36 -18.87 -18.17
CA TRP A 350 -8.13 -19.51 -18.64
C TRP A 350 -6.91 -19.25 -17.74
N ALA A 351 -7.05 -18.46 -16.67
CA ALA A 351 -5.98 -18.18 -15.72
C ALA A 351 -5.32 -19.45 -15.13
N PRO A 352 -6.06 -20.54 -14.83
CA PRO A 352 -5.44 -21.79 -14.38
C PRO A 352 -4.42 -22.38 -15.36
N ALA A 353 -4.66 -22.27 -16.67
CA ALA A 353 -3.72 -22.76 -17.67
C ALA A 353 -2.39 -21.99 -17.65
N PHE A 354 -2.44 -20.68 -17.41
CA PHE A 354 -1.24 -19.84 -17.25
C PHE A 354 -0.48 -20.23 -15.99
N GLY A 355 -1.18 -20.40 -14.86
CA GLY A 355 -0.56 -20.86 -13.61
C GLY A 355 0.09 -22.24 -13.74
N ALA A 356 -0.60 -23.21 -14.34
CA ALA A 356 -0.10 -24.57 -14.53
C ALA A 356 1.09 -24.62 -15.50
N THR A 357 1.03 -23.87 -16.61
CA THR A 357 2.13 -23.77 -17.57
C THR A 357 3.37 -23.18 -16.91
N SER A 358 3.21 -22.05 -16.22
CA SER A 358 4.32 -21.39 -15.51
C SER A 358 4.90 -22.27 -14.43
N LEU A 359 4.09 -22.95 -13.62
CA LEU A 359 4.58 -23.87 -12.60
C LEU A 359 5.40 -25.01 -13.22
N THR A 360 4.91 -25.58 -14.31
CA THR A 360 5.60 -26.67 -15.02
C THR A 360 6.95 -26.20 -15.55
N VAL A 361 6.98 -25.06 -16.25
CA VAL A 361 8.23 -24.47 -16.76
C VAL A 361 9.18 -24.12 -15.63
N GLY A 362 8.70 -23.52 -14.54
CA GLY A 362 9.55 -23.14 -13.40
C GLY A 362 10.17 -24.34 -12.69
N LEU A 363 9.39 -25.41 -12.44
CA LEU A 363 9.91 -26.66 -11.88
C LEU A 363 10.91 -27.33 -12.83
N LEU A 364 10.61 -27.33 -14.13
CA LEU A 364 11.53 -27.82 -15.15
C LEU A 364 12.81 -27.00 -15.17
N SER A 365 12.75 -25.67 -15.06
CA SER A 365 13.94 -24.80 -14.99
C SER A 365 14.79 -25.09 -13.76
N ILE A 366 14.19 -25.36 -12.60
CA ILE A 366 14.93 -25.77 -11.40
C ILE A 366 15.65 -27.10 -11.68
N GLY A 367 14.95 -28.10 -12.21
CA GLY A 367 15.58 -29.37 -12.59
C GLY A 367 16.66 -29.22 -13.65
N TRP A 368 16.45 -28.32 -14.61
CA TRP A 368 17.36 -28.02 -15.72
C TRP A 368 18.67 -27.42 -15.20
N ALA A 369 18.57 -26.41 -14.32
CA ALA A 369 19.72 -25.80 -13.68
C ALA A 369 20.56 -26.83 -12.91
N LEU A 370 19.92 -27.82 -12.28
CA LEU A 370 20.58 -28.80 -11.41
C LEU A 370 21.20 -29.98 -12.17
N ALA A 371 20.55 -30.45 -13.24
CA ALA A 371 20.89 -31.77 -13.82
C ALA A 371 20.95 -31.82 -15.36
N ALA A 372 20.42 -30.83 -16.09
CA ALA A 372 20.44 -30.90 -17.55
C ALA A 372 21.84 -30.70 -18.11
N ARG A 373 22.15 -31.40 -19.21
CA ARG A 373 23.43 -31.33 -19.95
C ARG A 373 24.64 -31.62 -19.04
N PRO A 374 24.90 -32.90 -18.72
CA PRO A 374 25.99 -33.30 -17.81
C PRO A 374 27.38 -32.86 -18.30
N GLU A 375 27.54 -32.57 -19.59
CA GLU A 375 28.75 -32.01 -20.19
C GLU A 375 29.12 -30.60 -19.65
N TYR A 376 28.20 -29.90 -18.98
CA TYR A 376 28.44 -28.62 -18.29
C TYR A 376 28.87 -28.80 -16.82
N GLY A 377 29.15 -30.04 -16.38
CA GLY A 377 29.62 -30.34 -15.04
C GLY A 377 28.53 -30.55 -13.99
N GLY A 378 28.98 -30.80 -12.77
CA GLY A 378 28.14 -31.07 -11.60
C GLY A 378 27.70 -29.80 -10.88
N LEU A 379 27.20 -29.97 -9.65
CA LEU A 379 26.65 -28.86 -8.85
C LEU A 379 27.68 -27.78 -8.50
N ALA A 380 28.95 -28.18 -8.29
CA ALA A 380 30.02 -27.24 -7.95
C ALA A 380 30.39 -26.34 -9.14
N GLU A 381 30.48 -26.91 -10.34
CA GLU A 381 30.74 -26.19 -11.58
C GLU A 381 29.57 -25.25 -11.91
N ARG A 382 28.33 -25.69 -11.70
CA ARG A 382 27.12 -24.88 -11.90
C ARG A 382 27.05 -23.69 -10.94
N LEU A 383 27.42 -23.89 -9.68
CA LEU A 383 27.49 -22.80 -8.71
C LEU A 383 28.61 -21.81 -9.07
N SER A 384 29.77 -22.31 -9.49
CA SER A 384 30.88 -21.47 -9.95
C SER A 384 30.46 -20.64 -11.17
N TYR A 385 29.83 -21.26 -12.17
CA TYR A 385 29.27 -20.56 -13.33
C TYR A 385 28.26 -19.50 -12.89
N PHE A 386 27.30 -19.83 -12.02
CA PHE A 386 26.32 -18.85 -11.52
C PHE A 386 26.99 -17.62 -10.91
N LEU A 387 27.96 -17.82 -10.02
CA LEU A 387 28.65 -16.73 -9.32
C LEU A 387 29.51 -15.91 -10.28
N GLU A 388 30.23 -16.55 -11.19
CA GLU A 388 31.04 -15.86 -12.20
C GLU A 388 30.16 -15.03 -13.14
N THR A 389 29.12 -15.64 -13.71
CA THR A 389 28.19 -14.98 -14.63
C THR A 389 27.43 -13.85 -13.93
N PHE A 390 26.99 -14.02 -12.69
CA PHE A 390 26.36 -12.94 -11.91
C PHE A 390 27.27 -11.72 -11.71
N ASN A 391 28.58 -11.93 -11.57
CA ASN A 391 29.54 -10.85 -11.34
C ASN A 391 30.13 -10.25 -12.63
N SER A 392 29.94 -10.89 -13.78
CA SER A 392 30.58 -10.50 -15.05
C SER A 392 29.62 -10.20 -16.20
N ASN A 393 28.39 -10.73 -16.17
CA ASN A 393 27.41 -10.59 -17.25
C ASN A 393 26.23 -9.71 -16.80
N ARG A 394 26.08 -8.56 -17.45
CA ARG A 394 25.03 -7.56 -17.16
C ARG A 394 23.62 -8.10 -17.38
N ALA A 395 23.39 -8.88 -18.45
CA ALA A 395 22.07 -9.41 -18.78
C ALA A 395 21.63 -10.45 -17.75
N PHE A 396 22.53 -11.37 -17.41
CA PHE A 396 22.27 -12.37 -16.37
C PHE A 396 22.04 -11.72 -15.00
N TYR A 397 22.90 -10.77 -14.62
CA TYR A 397 22.72 -9.96 -13.40
C TYR A 397 21.35 -9.27 -13.37
N ALA A 398 20.93 -8.66 -14.48
CA ALA A 398 19.63 -8.01 -14.60
C ALA A 398 18.48 -9.00 -14.40
N PHE A 399 18.52 -10.22 -14.97
CA PHE A 399 17.48 -11.23 -14.74
C PHE A 399 17.35 -11.63 -13.27
N ILE A 400 18.47 -11.74 -12.53
CA ILE A 400 18.44 -12.05 -11.09
C ILE A 400 17.85 -10.89 -10.29
N VAL A 401 18.28 -9.65 -10.56
CA VAL A 401 17.69 -8.45 -9.93
C VAL A 401 16.20 -8.35 -10.24
N ASP A 402 15.82 -8.62 -11.49
CA ASP A 402 14.44 -8.58 -11.95
C ASP A 402 13.57 -9.61 -11.23
N SER A 403 14.08 -10.82 -11.02
CA SER A 403 13.42 -11.86 -10.21
C SER A 403 13.12 -11.37 -8.79
N GLY A 404 14.06 -10.66 -8.16
CA GLY A 404 13.86 -10.05 -6.85
C GLY A 404 12.78 -8.97 -6.86
N LEU A 405 12.76 -8.13 -7.90
CA LEU A 405 11.73 -7.10 -8.06
C LEU A 405 10.35 -7.70 -8.38
N TYR A 406 10.29 -8.85 -9.07
CA TYR A 406 9.04 -9.55 -9.35
C TYR A 406 8.35 -10.04 -8.08
N CYS A 407 9.08 -10.35 -7.00
CA CYS A 407 8.48 -10.59 -5.69
C CYS A 407 7.62 -9.40 -5.23
N ILE A 408 8.11 -8.18 -5.43
CA ILE A 408 7.43 -6.93 -5.07
C ILE A 408 6.25 -6.69 -6.01
N TRP A 409 6.45 -6.82 -7.33
CA TRP A 409 5.41 -6.60 -8.33
C TRP A 409 4.26 -7.60 -8.21
N GLN A 410 4.57 -8.87 -7.94
CA GLN A 410 3.59 -9.90 -7.61
C GLN A 410 2.76 -9.46 -6.41
N ALA A 411 3.40 -9.04 -5.31
CA ALA A 411 2.69 -8.57 -4.13
C ALA A 411 1.83 -7.32 -4.39
N VAL A 412 2.21 -6.46 -5.34
CA VAL A 412 1.44 -5.27 -5.74
C VAL A 412 0.24 -5.63 -6.63
N LEU A 413 0.39 -6.58 -7.55
CA LEU A 413 -0.68 -7.01 -8.45
C LEU A 413 -1.70 -7.92 -7.76
N MET A 414 -1.25 -8.73 -6.80
CA MET A 414 -2.09 -9.68 -6.07
C MET A 414 -2.64 -9.07 -4.77
N GLU A 415 -3.04 -7.79 -4.77
CA GLU A 415 -3.40 -7.09 -3.54
C GLU A 415 -4.58 -7.72 -2.78
N ASP A 416 -5.53 -8.28 -3.52
CA ASP A 416 -6.73 -8.95 -3.01
C ASP A 416 -6.52 -10.44 -2.71
N ALA A 417 -5.36 -11.01 -3.05
CA ALA A 417 -5.09 -12.42 -2.82
C ALA A 417 -4.64 -12.67 -1.36
N PRO A 418 -4.97 -13.84 -0.78
CA PRO A 418 -4.49 -14.22 0.55
C PRO A 418 -2.96 -14.18 0.67
N ALA A 419 -2.45 -13.83 1.86
CA ALA A 419 -1.01 -13.68 2.13
C ALA A 419 -0.19 -14.91 1.72
N ARG A 420 -0.73 -16.12 1.94
CA ARG A 420 -0.11 -17.41 1.56
C ARG A 420 0.18 -17.56 0.07
N TYR A 421 -0.50 -16.80 -0.78
CA TYR A 421 -0.25 -16.76 -2.22
C TYR A 421 0.48 -15.49 -2.63
N ARG A 422 0.06 -14.35 -2.09
CA ARG A 422 0.59 -13.02 -2.43
C ARG A 422 2.09 -12.90 -2.17
N PHE A 423 2.56 -13.39 -1.02
CA PHE A 423 3.94 -13.20 -0.55
C PHE A 423 4.84 -14.43 -0.70
N VAL A 424 4.36 -15.49 -1.35
CA VAL A 424 5.18 -16.64 -1.74
C VAL A 424 5.61 -16.43 -3.19
N PRO A 425 6.86 -16.01 -3.45
CA PRO A 425 7.27 -15.60 -4.79
C PRO A 425 7.18 -16.76 -5.78
N PHE A 426 6.71 -16.46 -6.99
CA PHE A 426 6.49 -17.42 -8.08
C PHE A 426 5.43 -18.49 -7.77
N PHE A 427 5.70 -19.38 -6.81
CA PHE A 427 4.85 -20.52 -6.47
C PHE A 427 3.49 -20.11 -5.93
N GLY A 428 3.42 -19.04 -5.13
CA GLY A 428 2.15 -18.53 -4.60
C GLY A 428 1.25 -17.97 -5.70
N MET A 429 1.83 -17.23 -6.64
CA MET A 429 1.13 -16.73 -7.83
C MET A 429 0.63 -17.85 -8.72
N ALA A 430 1.47 -18.86 -8.98
CA ALA A 430 1.11 -20.03 -9.76
C ALA A 430 -0.04 -20.81 -9.11
N ALA A 431 0.06 -21.12 -7.82
CA ALA A 431 -0.98 -21.85 -7.09
C ALA A 431 -2.31 -21.08 -7.05
N HIS A 432 -2.28 -19.76 -6.86
CA HIS A 432 -3.49 -18.95 -6.89
C HIS A 432 -4.15 -18.89 -8.27
N LEU A 433 -3.35 -18.84 -9.34
CA LEU A 433 -3.87 -18.91 -10.70
C LEU A 433 -4.50 -20.27 -10.99
N ILE A 434 -3.84 -21.38 -10.59
CA ILE A 434 -4.34 -22.76 -10.77
C ILE A 434 -5.71 -22.95 -10.10
N THR A 435 -5.90 -22.36 -8.92
CA THR A 435 -7.20 -22.39 -8.20
C THR A 435 -8.25 -21.42 -8.77
N GLY A 436 -7.93 -20.70 -9.85
CA GLY A 436 -8.83 -19.74 -10.50
C GLY A 436 -9.13 -18.51 -9.63
N GLY A 437 -8.23 -18.18 -8.69
CA GLY A 437 -8.45 -17.12 -7.70
C GLY A 437 -9.49 -17.46 -6.63
N ARG A 438 -9.95 -18.71 -6.56
CA ARG A 438 -10.95 -19.19 -5.59
C ARG A 438 -10.25 -19.71 -4.34
N ALA A 439 -9.58 -18.83 -3.62
CA ALA A 439 -9.07 -19.16 -2.29
C ALA A 439 -10.03 -18.78 -1.16
N LYS A 440 -11.31 -18.53 -1.48
CA LYS A 440 -12.24 -17.77 -0.63
C LYS A 440 -13.54 -18.48 -0.22
N THR A 441 -13.56 -19.80 -0.07
CA THR A 441 -14.78 -20.46 0.45
C THR A 441 -14.59 -21.59 1.47
N GLU A 442 -13.37 -22.03 1.80
CA GLU A 442 -13.23 -23.08 2.83
C GLU A 442 -13.10 -22.52 4.26
N ASP A 443 -12.58 -21.29 4.42
CA ASP A 443 -12.43 -20.67 5.74
C ASP A 443 -13.68 -19.85 6.18
N GLU A 444 -14.69 -19.64 5.31
CA GLU A 444 -15.93 -18.88 5.62
C GLU A 444 -17.20 -19.74 5.74
N GLU A 445 -17.20 -21.00 5.28
CA GLU A 445 -18.35 -21.92 5.41
C GLU A 445 -18.15 -23.05 6.44
N GLY A 446 -16.96 -23.14 7.04
CA GLY A 446 -16.61 -24.19 8.00
C GLY A 446 -16.04 -23.66 9.30
N LEU A 447 -16.88 -23.05 10.14
CA LEU A 447 -16.90 -23.15 11.62
C LEU A 447 -17.88 -22.14 12.24
#